data_AF-A0A1H8LA61-F1
#
_entry.id   AF-A0A1H8LA61-F1
#
_cell.length_a   1.000
_cell.length_b   1.000
_cell.length_c   1.000
_cell.angle_alpha   90.00
_cell.angle_beta   90.00
_cell.angle_gamma   90.00
#
_symmetry.space_group_name_H-M   'P 1'
#
loop_
_entity.id
_entity.type
_entity.pdbx_description
1 polymer ?
#
loop_
_entity_poly.entity_id
_entity_poly.type
_entity_poly.pdbx_seq_one_letter_code
_entity_poly.pdbx_strand_id
1 'polypeptide(L)' 'MDSFRYGLAILLIRCPDLRPYAHMAHSWPEDIENYGDAVRFRDKLRAEGGDKVLLEEYERLCIQLEEEVRSHFFAGHDPS' A
#
# COMPACT_ATOMS: atom_id res chain seq x y z
N MET A 1 6.84 -13.50 6.31
CA MET A 1 7.52 -12.26 5.85
C MET A 1 6.71 -11.11 6.41
N ASP A 2 7.33 -10.17 7.11
CA ASP A 2 6.67 -9.05 7.79
C ASP A 2 5.81 -8.25 6.79
N SER A 3 4.48 -8.19 6.99
CA SER A 3 3.52 -7.53 6.08
C SER A 3 3.76 -6.03 6.03
N PHE A 4 4.11 -5.41 7.17
CA PHE A 4 4.44 -3.99 7.25
C PHE A 4 5.66 -3.65 6.38
N ARG A 5 6.78 -4.38 6.57
CA ARG A 5 8.01 -4.11 5.81
C ARG A 5 7.82 -4.32 4.31
N TYR A 6 7.07 -5.35 3.94
CA TYR A 6 6.75 -5.62 2.55
C TYR A 6 5.86 -4.53 1.95
N GLY A 7 4.77 -4.18 2.63
CA GLY A 7 3.87 -3.11 2.22
C GLY A 7 4.61 -1.79 2.05
N LEU A 8 5.40 -1.40 3.03
CA LEU A 8 6.20 -0.17 2.97
C LEU A 8 7.19 -0.19 1.79
N ALA A 9 7.90 -1.30 1.56
CA ALA A 9 8.85 -1.39 0.45
C ALA A 9 8.15 -1.22 -0.92
N ILE A 10 7.01 -1.88 -1.12
CA ILE A 10 6.24 -1.76 -2.37
C ILE A 10 5.68 -0.35 -2.52
N LEU A 11 5.14 0.22 -1.45
CA LEU A 11 4.59 1.57 -1.44
C LEU A 11 5.63 2.59 -1.88
N LEU A 12 6.85 2.50 -1.36
CA LEU A 12 7.95 3.44 -1.70
C LEU A 12 8.52 3.24 -3.12
N ILE A 13 8.28 2.09 -3.74
CA ILE A 13 8.58 1.85 -5.16
C ILE A 13 7.52 2.52 -6.02
N ARG A 14 6.23 2.37 -5.66
CA ARG A 14 5.09 2.86 -6.46
C ARG A 14 4.81 4.35 -6.26
N CYS A 15 5.06 4.86 -5.06
CA CYS A 15 4.89 6.25 -4.66
C CYS A 15 6.25 6.80 -4.18
N PRO A 16 7.19 7.09 -5.09
CA PRO A 16 8.53 7.53 -4.73
C PRO A 16 8.55 8.87 -3.95
N ASP A 17 7.51 9.67 -4.10
CA ASP A 17 7.23 10.90 -3.36
C ASP A 17 6.96 10.69 -1.87
N LEU A 18 6.62 9.47 -1.44
CA LEU A 18 6.45 9.13 -0.03
C LEU A 18 7.77 8.78 0.69
N ARG A 19 8.87 8.59 -0.05
CA ARG A 19 10.18 8.19 0.51
C ARG A 19 10.71 9.13 1.62
N PRO A 20 10.61 10.46 1.51
CA PRO A 20 11.05 11.36 2.60
C PRO A 20 10.27 11.14 3.90
N TYR A 21 9.03 10.66 3.78
CA TYR A 21 8.10 10.49 4.88
C TYR A 21 8.09 9.07 5.44
N ALA A 22 8.86 8.13 4.88
CA ALA A 22 8.86 6.72 5.26
C ALA A 22 8.99 6.46 6.76
N HIS A 23 9.72 7.33 7.48
CA HIS A 23 9.88 7.25 8.93
C HIS A 23 8.56 7.39 9.72
N MET A 24 7.56 8.08 9.15
CA MET A 24 6.23 8.25 9.73
C MET A 24 5.30 7.06 9.49
N ALA A 25 5.68 6.08 8.65
CA ALA A 25 4.85 4.90 8.36
C ALA A 25 4.49 4.10 9.62
N HIS A 26 5.33 4.16 10.66
CA HIS A 26 5.07 3.52 11.95
C HIS A 26 3.88 4.10 12.71
N SER A 27 3.38 5.28 12.33
CA SER A 27 2.15 5.86 12.89
C SER A 27 0.88 5.15 12.41
N TRP A 28 0.94 4.43 11.28
CA TRP A 28 -0.19 3.75 10.65
C TRP A 28 0.19 2.32 10.23
N PRO A 29 0.58 1.46 11.18
CA PRO A 29 1.07 0.12 10.85
C PRO A 29 0.02 -0.75 10.17
N GLU A 30 -1.24 -0.66 10.61
CA GLU A 30 -2.36 -1.44 10.07
C GLU A 30 -2.62 -1.11 8.60
N ASP A 31 -2.61 0.16 8.22
CA ASP A 31 -2.85 0.59 6.83
C ASP A 31 -1.73 0.12 5.88
N ILE A 32 -0.48 0.18 6.35
CA ILE A 32 0.68 -0.32 5.62
C ILE A 32 0.64 -1.86 5.49
N GLU A 33 0.22 -2.56 6.54
CA GLU A 33 0.05 -4.02 6.53
C GLU A 33 -1.08 -4.45 5.58
N ASN A 34 -2.25 -3.80 5.67
CA ASN A 34 -3.39 -4.03 4.80
C ASN A 34 -3.03 -3.82 3.33
N TYR A 35 -2.31 -2.74 3.02
CA TYR A 35 -1.77 -2.50 1.69
C TYR A 35 -0.84 -3.63 1.24
N GLY A 36 0.11 -4.02 2.10
CA GLY A 36 1.05 -5.10 1.82
C GLY A 36 0.35 -6.43 1.52
N ASP A 37 -0.68 -6.78 2.29
CA ASP A 37 -1.44 -8.01 2.12
C ASP A 37 -2.32 -7.97 0.85
N ALA A 38 -2.95 -6.83 0.54
CA ALA A 38 -3.69 -6.64 -0.69
C ALA A 38 -2.81 -6.83 -1.93
N VAL A 39 -1.59 -6.25 -1.92
CA VAL A 39 -0.60 -6.43 -2.99
C VAL A 39 -0.20 -7.90 -3.14
N ARG A 40 0.10 -8.60 -2.03
CA ARG A 40 0.47 -10.02 -2.10
C ARG A 40 -0.65 -10.88 -2.66
N PHE A 41 -1.88 -10.62 -2.24
CA PHE A 41 -3.03 -11.37 -2.72
C PHE A 41 -3.23 -11.14 -4.23
N ARG A 42 -3.17 -9.87 -4.68
CA ARG A 42 -3.22 -9.53 -6.11
C ARG A 42 -2.13 -10.24 -6.91
N ASP A 43 -0.89 -10.20 -6.43
CA ASP A 43 0.26 -10.78 -7.15
C ASP A 43 0.16 -12.31 -7.20
N LYS A 44 -0.30 -12.94 -6.11
CA LYS A 44 -0.60 -14.38 -6.08
C LYS A 44 -1.71 -14.73 -7.06
N LEU A 45 -2.83 -14.01 -7.03
CA LEU A 45 -3.96 -14.25 -7.92
C LEU A 45 -3.56 -14.12 -9.40
N ARG A 46 -2.74 -13.12 -9.72
CA ARG A 46 -2.18 -12.93 -11.07
C ARG A 46 -1.27 -14.09 -11.48
N ALA A 47 -0.39 -14.56 -10.58
CA ALA A 47 0.52 -15.66 -10.87
C ALA A 47 -0.20 -17.00 -11.07
N GLU A 48 -1.30 -17.22 -10.35
CA GLU A 48 -2.10 -18.45 -10.42
C GLU A 48 -3.12 -18.44 -11.58
N GLY A 49 -3.17 -17.36 -12.37
CA GLY A 49 -4.17 -17.22 -13.44
C GLY A 49 -5.59 -17.16 -12.89
N GLY A 50 -5.76 -16.57 -11.71
CA GLY A 50 -7.01 -16.52 -10.97
C GLY A 50 -8.09 -15.68 -11.64
N ASP A 51 -9.22 -15.57 -10.95
CA ASP A 51 -10.41 -14.88 -11.46
C ASP A 51 -10.11 -13.42 -11.86
N LYS A 52 -10.49 -13.05 -13.08
CA LYS A 52 -10.20 -11.73 -13.65
C LYS A 52 -10.95 -10.61 -12.93
N VAL A 53 -12.18 -10.86 -12.48
CA VAL A 53 -12.99 -9.87 -11.77
C VAL A 53 -12.37 -9.62 -10.41
N LEU A 54 -12.00 -10.68 -9.70
CA LEU A 54 -11.31 -10.57 -8.41
C LEU A 54 -9.95 -9.88 -8.56
N LEU A 55 -9.23 -10.10 -9.65
CA LEU A 55 -7.97 -9.40 -9.92
C LEU A 55 -8.19 -7.89 -10.09
N GLU A 56 -9.20 -7.49 -10.87
CA GLU A 56 -9.56 -6.08 -11.03
C GLU A 56 -10.01 -5.44 -9.70
N GLU A 57 -10.74 -6.17 -8.87
CA GLU A 57 -11.14 -5.71 -7.53
C GLU A 57 -9.92 -5.43 -6.65
N TYR A 58 -8.97 -6.37 -6.60
CA TYR A 58 -7.74 -6.19 -5.83
C TYR A 58 -6.80 -5.13 -6.41
N GLU A 59 -6.80 -4.92 -7.73
CA GLU A 59 -6.10 -3.81 -8.36
C GLU A 59 -6.67 -2.46 -7.89
N ARG A 60 -8.00 -2.33 -7.83
CA ARG A 60 -8.66 -1.11 -7.30
C ARG A 60 -8.41 -0.93 -5.81
N LEU A 61 -8.49 -2.01 -5.02
CA LEU A 61 -8.21 -1.97 -3.59
C LEU A 61 -6.79 -1.49 -3.30
N CYS A 62 -5.79 -1.96 -4.06
CA CYS A 62 -4.41 -1.49 -3.91
C CYS A 62 -4.30 0.02 -4.15
N ILE A 63 -5.01 0.57 -5.15
CA ILE A 63 -5.00 2.01 -5.44
C ILE A 63 -5.68 2.80 -4.32
N GLN A 64 -6.82 2.32 -3.81
CA GLN A 64 -7.52 2.97 -2.70
C GLN A 64 -6.66 3.03 -1.44
N LEU A 65 -5.98 1.93 -1.10
CA LEU A 65 -5.07 1.88 0.05
C LEU A 65 -3.83 2.77 -0.17
N GLU A 66 -3.31 2.86 -1.39
CA GLU A 66 -2.25 3.83 -1.74
C GLU A 66 -2.70 5.27 -1.47
N GLU A 67 -3.93 5.63 -1.87
CA GLU A 67 -4.51 6.95 -1.64
C GLU A 67 -4.76 7.25 -0.15
N GLU A 68 -5.28 6.28 0.60
CA GLU A 68 -5.52 6.41 2.04
C GLU A 68 -4.22 6.64 2.81
N VAL A 69 -3.22 5.80 2.57
CA VAL A 69 -1.89 5.95 3.16
C VAL A 69 -1.26 7.29 2.76
N ARG A 70 -1.38 7.68 1.49
CA ARG A 70 -0.91 8.98 1.00
C ARG A 70 -1.60 10.14 1.71
N SER A 71 -2.90 10.04 1.98
CA SER A 71 -3.66 11.06 2.70
C SER A 71 -3.13 11.26 4.12
N HIS A 72 -2.75 10.18 4.81
CA HIS A 72 -2.14 10.25 6.13
C HIS A 72 -0.80 10.99 6.12
N PHE A 73 0.05 10.68 5.14
CA PHE A 73 1.34 11.36 4.98
C PHE A 73 1.21 12.86 4.70
N PHE A 74 0.20 13.28 3.92
CA PHE A 74 -0.02 14.70 3.62
C PHE A 74 -0.87 15.44 4.66
N ALA A 75 -1.79 14.77 5.36
CA ALA A 75 -2.55 15.36 6.46
C ALA A 75 -1.67 15.69 7.67
N GLY A 76 -0.55 14.98 7.85
CA GLY A 76 0.49 15.35 8.81
C GLY A 76 1.37 16.53 8.38
N HIS A 77 1.19 17.05 7.16
CA HIS A 77 1.92 18.18 6.58
C HIS A 77 0.95 19.35 6.33
N ASP A 78 0.30 19.84 7.39
CA ASP A 78 -0.33 21.16 7.37
C ASP A 78 0.76 22.20 7.70
N PRO A 79 1.28 22.97 6.73
CA PRO A 79 2.18 24.07 7.04
C PRO A 79 1.34 25.20 7.66
N SER A 80 1.35 25.25 9.00
CA SER A 80 0.87 26.43 9.75
C SER A 80 1.59 27.71 9.33
#